data_AF-A0A967GPC1-F1
#
_entry.id   AF-A0A967GPC1-F1
#
_cell.length_a   1.000
_cell.length_b   1.000
_cell.length_c   1.000
_cell.angle_alpha   90.00
_cell.angle_beta   90.00
_cell.angle_gamma   90.00
#
_symmetry.space_group_name_H-M   'P 1'
#
loop_
_entity.id
_entity.type
_entity.pdbx_description
1 polymer ?
#
loop_
_entity_poly.entity_id
_entity_poly.type
_entity_poly.pdbx_seq_one_letter_code
_entity_poly.pdbx_strand_id
1 'polypeptide(L)' 'MDWNAELLRLYVSPGHNYRGRHGKGSRDLPIEDHETVECVAGCGIRGDRYFDYKENF' A
#
# COMPACT_ATOMS: atom_id res chain seq x y z
N MET A 1 -15.00 -10.44 -22.77
CA MET A 1 -13.53 -10.24 -22.87
C MET A 1 -12.97 -10.70 -21.55
N ASP A 2 -12.36 -11.88 -21.54
CA ASP A 2 -11.78 -12.43 -20.32
C ASP A 2 -10.34 -11.93 -20.22
N TRP A 3 -10.05 -11.24 -19.13
CA TRP A 3 -8.70 -10.81 -18.81
C TRP A 3 -8.04 -11.89 -17.97
N ASN A 4 -6.84 -12.30 -18.36
CA ASN A 4 -5.99 -13.16 -17.55
C ASN A 4 -4.91 -12.30 -16.90
N ALA A 5 -4.78 -12.39 -15.58
CA ALA A 5 -3.72 -11.75 -14.80
C ALA A 5 -3.19 -12.75 -13.77
N GLU A 6 -1.88 -12.67 -13.53
CA GLU A 6 -1.18 -13.48 -12.53
C GLU A 6 -0.67 -12.56 -11.41
N LEU A 7 -0.89 -12.95 -10.15
CA LEU A 7 -0.35 -12.26 -8.98
C LEU A 7 1.06 -12.81 -8.70
N LEU A 8 2.08 -12.03 -9.03
CA LEU A 8 3.47 -12.47 -8.87
C LEU A 8 4.03 -12.23 -7.46
N ARG A 9 3.73 -11.07 -6.86
CA ARG A 9 4.25 -10.65 -5.54
C ARG A 9 3.30 -9.67 -4.86
N LEU A 10 3.38 -9.61 -3.53
CA LEU A 10 2.65 -8.66 -2.70
C LEU A 10 3.65 -7.79 -1.95
N TYR A 11 3.41 -6.47 -1.97
CA TYR A 11 4.23 -5.51 -1.25
C TYR A 11 3.37 -4.66 -0.35
N VAL A 12 3.78 -4.53 0.91
CA VAL A 12 3.15 -3.66 1.90
C VAL A 12 4.14 -2.58 2.27
N SER A 13 3.68 -1.32 2.34
CA SER A 13 4.54 -0.25 2.84
C SER A 13 3.84 0.46 3.99
N PRO A 14 4.40 0.41 5.20
CA PRO A 14 3.73 0.91 6.40
C PRO A 14 3.66 2.44 6.50
N GLY A 15 4.28 3.19 5.57
CA GLY A 15 4.19 4.65 5.60
C GLY A 15 4.47 5.35 4.28
N HIS A 16 4.25 6.67 4.29
CA HIS A 16 4.42 7.49 3.10
C HIS A 16 5.85 8.01 2.96
N ASN A 17 6.55 7.55 1.93
CA ASN A 17 7.86 8.07 1.55
C ASN A 17 7.80 9.47 0.89
N TYR A 18 6.69 9.82 0.24
CA TYR A 18 6.58 11.05 -0.57
C TYR A 18 5.44 12.01 -0.18
N ARG A 19 4.40 11.54 0.52
CA ARG A 19 3.22 12.37 0.84
C ARG A 19 3.64 13.59 1.69
N GLY A 20 3.26 14.79 1.25
CA GLY A 20 3.62 16.05 1.91
C GLY A 20 5.10 16.48 1.74
N ARG A 21 5.84 15.87 0.82
CA ARG A 21 7.28 16.13 0.60
C ARG A 21 7.59 16.70 -0.79
N HIS A 22 6.76 17.62 -1.28
CA HIS A 22 6.99 18.26 -2.57
C HIS A 22 8.38 18.94 -2.63
N GLY A 23 9.17 18.61 -3.65
CA GLY A 23 10.55 19.13 -3.82
C GLY A 23 11.60 18.52 -2.89
N LYS A 24 11.25 17.50 -2.09
CA LYS A 24 12.19 16.79 -1.19
C LYS A 24 12.34 15.34 -1.64
N GLY A 25 13.50 14.75 -1.35
CA GLY A 25 13.74 13.32 -1.54
C GLY A 25 12.82 12.43 -0.70
N SER A 26 12.81 11.13 -1.02
CA SER A 26 12.08 10.10 -0.28
C SER A 26 12.48 10.04 1.19
N ARG A 27 11.63 9.42 2.01
CA ARG A 27 12.09 8.82 3.26
C ARG A 27 12.60 7.41 2.99
N ASP A 28 13.20 6.82 4.02
CA ASP A 28 13.74 5.46 4.00
C ASP A 28 12.77 4.45 4.65
N LEU A 29 11.45 4.65 4.48
CA LEU A 29 10.49 3.65 4.96
C LEU A 29 10.53 2.43 4.03
N PRO A 30 10.49 1.21 4.59
CA PRO A 30 10.62 0.00 3.81
C PRO A 30 9.40 -0.22 2.91
N ILE A 31 9.64 -1.02 1.87
CA ILE A 31 8.63 -1.73 1.12
C ILE A 31 8.90 -3.20 1.41
N GLU A 32 7.95 -3.84 2.07
CA GLU A 32 8.11 -5.20 2.58
C GLU A 32 7.47 -6.17 1.59
N ASP A 33 8.20 -7.23 1.24
CA ASP A 33 7.70 -8.33 0.42
C ASP A 33 6.97 -9.32 1.34
N HIS A 34 5.74 -9.69 0.98
CA HIS A 34 4.90 -10.57 1.77
C HIS A 34 4.36 -11.72 0.90
N GLU A 35 4.32 -12.93 1.46
CA GLU A 35 3.69 -14.08 0.79
C GLU A 35 2.15 -14.00 0.86
N THR A 36 1.63 -13.41 1.94
CA THR A 36 0.19 -13.26 2.18
C THR A 36 -0.10 -11.91 2.84
N VAL A 37 -1.31 -11.40 2.63
CA VAL A 37 -1.78 -10.15 3.24
C VAL A 37 -3.21 -10.32 3.76
N GLU A 38 -3.57 -9.56 4.79
CA GLU A 38 -4.95 -9.52 5.30
C GLU A 38 -5.72 -8.37 4.63
N CYS A 39 -6.72 -8.73 3.83
CA CYS A 39 -7.67 -7.77 3.26
C CYS A 39 -8.85 -7.59 4.21
N VAL A 40 -9.03 -6.38 4.72
CA VAL A 40 -10.15 -6.01 5.60
C VAL A 40 -11.16 -5.17 4.80
N ALA A 41 -12.39 -5.69 4.70
CA ALA A 41 -13.44 -5.03 3.93
C ALA A 41 -13.69 -3.60 4.42
N GLY A 42 -13.64 -2.63 3.49
CA GLY A 42 -13.80 -1.21 3.79
C GLY A 42 -12.59 -0.51 4.39
N CYS A 43 -11.52 -1.24 4.77
CA CYS A 43 -10.30 -0.67 5.36
C CYS A 43 -9.05 -0.88 4.49
N GLY A 44 -9.04 -1.87 3.60
CA GLY A 44 -7.88 -2.17 2.75
C GLY A 44 -6.96 -3.24 3.34
N ILE A 45 -5.66 -3.17 3.05
CA ILE A 45 -4.66 -4.17 3.48
C ILE A 45 -4.10 -3.80 4.84
N ARG A 46 -4.19 -4.70 5.83
CA ARG A 46 -3.63 -4.46 7.17
C ARG A 46 -2.13 -4.18 7.08
N GLY A 47 -1.70 -3.10 7.72
CA GLY A 47 -0.29 -2.70 7.78
C GLY A 47 0.18 -1.83 6.62
N ASP A 48 -0.61 -1.63 5.56
CA ASP A 48 -0.27 -0.66 4.51
C ASP A 48 -0.57 0.78 4.95
N ARG A 49 0.16 1.74 4.39
CA ARG A 49 0.05 3.19 4.68
C ARG A 49 -1.34 3.78 4.49
N TYR A 50 -2.21 3.12 3.72
CA TYR A 50 -3.60 3.54 3.50
C TYR A 50 -4.63 2.69 4.26
N PHE A 51 -4.21 1.80 5.15
CA PHE A 51 -5.15 1.02 5.95
C PHE A 51 -6.08 1.92 6.78
N ASP A 52 -7.38 1.69 6.65
CA ASP A 52 -8.47 2.48 7.26
C ASP A 52 -8.43 3.98 6.91
N TYR A 53 -7.72 4.33 5.83
CA TYR A 53 -7.73 5.70 5.33
C TYR A 53 -9.11 6.01 4.77
N LYS A 54 -9.81 6.95 5.42
CA LYS A 54 -11.06 7.52 4.93
C LYS A 54 -10.76 8.84 4.27
N GLU A 55 -11.04 8.93 2.98
CA GLU A 55 -11.02 10.19 2.27
C GLU A 55 -12.20 11.02 2.79
N ASN A 56 -11.91 12.14 3.46
CA ASN A 56 -12.92 13.11 3.82
C ASN A 56 -13.32 13.86 2.54
N PHE A 57 -14.28 13.32 1.79
CA PHE A 57 -14.92 14.03 0.66
C PHE A 57 -15.82 15.17 1.16
#